data_AF-A0A7W1MZB4-F1
#
_entry.id   AF-A0A7W1MZB4-F1
#
_cell.length_a   1.000
_cell.length_b   1.000
_cell.length_c   1.000
_cell.angle_alpha   90.00
_cell.angle_beta   90.00
_cell.angle_gamma   90.00
#
_symmetry.space_group_name_H-M   'P 1'
#
loop_
_entity.id
_entity.type
_entity.pdbx_description
1 polymer ?
#
loop_
_entity_poly.entity_id
_entity_poly.type
_entity_poly.pdbx_seq_one_letter_code
_entity_poly.pdbx_strand_id
1 'polypeptide(L)'
;MPLLEEGLSIDAIAAEVARSPSTVSYWLKRHGLKANGARKYGPKPALDHDSLAALVDRGLSVPAIASELGCPPSRVRYWLGRHSLDTRQSRNRATARAALLEGQRIVELSCRRHGETDHALEGRGSYRCARCRAEQVAEHRRRVKRVLIDEAGGSCRLCGYARCEAALQFHHLDPRHKDFHLSVRGITRSISALRAEAAKCVLLCATCHAEVEAGASTIELFYSPGWIRTTKT
;
A
#
# COMPACT_ATOMS: atom_id res chain seq x y z
N MET A 1 -28.60 -53.68 11.56
CA MET A 1 -27.65 -53.27 12.63
C MET A 1 -28.20 -51.96 13.16
N PRO A 2 -28.88 -51.95 14.32
CA PRO A 2 -29.74 -50.84 14.74
C PRO A 2 -29.00 -49.48 14.75
N LEU A 3 -27.74 -49.49 15.19
CA LEU A 3 -26.88 -48.30 15.31
C LEU A 3 -26.60 -47.55 14.00
N LEU A 4 -26.64 -48.24 12.85
CA LEU A 4 -26.47 -47.61 11.52
C LEU A 4 -27.79 -47.06 10.97
N GLU A 5 -28.91 -47.70 11.32
CA GLU A 5 -30.27 -47.30 10.94
C GLU A 5 -30.71 -46.06 11.73
N GLU A 6 -30.21 -45.89 12.96
CA GLU A 6 -30.37 -44.69 13.80
C GLU A 6 -29.54 -43.48 13.34
N GLY A 7 -28.69 -43.64 12.32
CA GLY A 7 -27.94 -42.54 11.71
C GLY A 7 -26.83 -41.96 12.59
N LEU A 8 -26.23 -42.76 13.48
CA LEU A 8 -25.14 -42.33 14.34
C LEU A 8 -23.82 -42.07 13.56
N SER A 9 -23.01 -41.14 14.05
CA SER A 9 -21.67 -40.87 13.52
C SER A 9 -20.68 -41.99 13.87
N ILE A 10 -19.54 -42.07 13.19
CA ILE A 10 -18.50 -43.07 13.48
C ILE A 10 -18.03 -42.96 14.94
N ASP A 11 -17.89 -41.74 15.47
CA ASP A 11 -17.47 -41.51 16.86
C ASP A 11 -18.53 -41.92 17.88
N ALA A 12 -19.81 -41.73 17.56
CA ALA A 12 -20.91 -42.19 18.41
C ALA A 12 -21.02 -43.72 18.43
N ILE A 13 -20.87 -44.37 17.27
CA ILE A 13 -20.82 -45.84 17.17
C ILE A 13 -19.60 -46.38 17.94
N ALA A 14 -18.45 -45.70 17.85
CA ALA A 14 -17.23 -46.06 18.54
C ALA A 14 -17.38 -45.98 20.07
N ALA A 15 -18.02 -44.93 20.58
CA ALA A 15 -18.35 -44.79 22.00
C ALA A 15 -19.31 -45.89 22.47
N GLU A 16 -20.37 -46.17 21.71
CA GLU A 16 -21.38 -47.18 22.04
C GLU A 16 -20.82 -48.61 22.09
N VAL A 17 -19.97 -48.96 21.12
CA VAL A 17 -19.36 -50.30 21.03
C VAL A 17 -18.05 -50.43 21.81
N ALA A 18 -17.64 -49.39 22.55
CA ALA A 18 -16.38 -49.31 23.27
C ALA A 18 -15.15 -49.67 22.41
N ARG A 19 -15.12 -49.16 21.16
CA ARG A 19 -14.00 -49.36 20.22
C ARG A 19 -13.48 -48.03 19.70
N SER A 20 -12.30 -48.04 19.09
CA SER A 20 -11.78 -46.83 18.44
C SER A 20 -12.60 -46.50 17.17
N PRO A 21 -12.75 -45.22 16.81
CA PRO A 21 -13.35 -44.79 15.54
C PRO A 21 -12.70 -45.46 14.32
N SER A 22 -11.40 -45.71 14.36
CA SER A 22 -10.65 -46.43 13.32
C SER A 22 -11.08 -47.89 13.17
N THR A 23 -11.34 -48.58 14.29
CA THR A 23 -11.84 -49.96 14.30
C THR A 23 -13.25 -50.04 13.70
N VAL A 24 -14.12 -49.10 14.07
CA VAL A 24 -15.47 -49.00 13.50
C VAL A 24 -15.39 -48.72 12.00
N SER A 25 -14.58 -47.75 11.57
CA SER A 25 -14.39 -47.44 10.15
C SER A 25 -13.84 -48.62 9.35
N TYR A 26 -12.95 -49.43 9.93
CA TYR A 26 -12.41 -50.64 9.30
C TYR A 26 -13.51 -51.67 9.04
N TRP A 27 -14.34 -51.97 10.04
CA TRP A 27 -15.43 -52.93 9.89
C TRP A 27 -16.54 -52.44 8.96
N LEU A 28 -16.90 -51.15 9.01
CA LEU A 28 -17.82 -50.55 8.05
C LEU A 28 -17.33 -50.72 6.62
N LYS A 29 -16.04 -50.44 6.37
CA LYS A 29 -15.41 -50.64 5.05
C LYS A 29 -15.41 -52.11 4.62
N ARG A 30 -15.07 -53.04 5.52
CA ARG A 30 -15.00 -54.49 5.26
C ARG A 30 -16.37 -55.08 4.88
N HIS A 31 -17.45 -54.56 5.47
CA HIS A 31 -18.82 -55.01 5.20
C HIS A 31 -19.57 -54.14 4.18
N GLY A 32 -18.91 -53.18 3.53
CA GLY A 32 -19.52 -52.30 2.52
C GLY A 32 -20.55 -51.31 3.08
N LEU A 33 -20.55 -51.08 4.39
CA LEU A 33 -21.48 -50.20 5.09
C LEU A 33 -20.93 -48.77 5.17
N LYS A 34 -21.81 -47.77 5.17
CA LYS A 34 -21.46 -46.34 5.32
C LYS A 34 -22.18 -45.76 6.52
N ALA A 35 -21.42 -45.16 7.45
CA ALA A 35 -22.01 -44.40 8.56
C ALA A 35 -22.67 -43.11 8.06
N ASN A 36 -23.59 -42.57 8.86
CA ASN A 36 -24.18 -41.27 8.60
C ASN A 36 -23.08 -40.18 8.62
N GLY A 37 -23.15 -39.23 7.69
CA GLY A 37 -22.10 -38.23 7.48
C GLY A 37 -20.96 -38.61 6.53
N ALA A 38 -20.93 -39.83 5.97
CA ALA A 38 -19.95 -40.18 4.92
C ALA A 38 -20.01 -39.24 3.68
N ARG A 39 -21.19 -38.68 3.37
CA ARG A 39 -21.36 -37.61 2.36
C ARG A 39 -20.70 -36.28 2.76
N LYS A 40 -20.64 -35.96 4.06
CA LYS A 40 -20.07 -34.71 4.60
C LYS A 40 -18.54 -34.63 4.42
N TYR A 41 -17.87 -35.78 4.37
CA TYR A 41 -16.41 -35.90 4.22
C TYR A 41 -15.99 -36.46 2.85
N GLY A 42 -16.87 -36.40 1.85
CA GLY A 42 -16.55 -36.83 0.49
C GLY A 42 -15.45 -35.98 -0.18
N PRO A 43 -14.76 -36.51 -1.21
CA PRO A 43 -13.77 -35.75 -1.95
C PRO A 43 -14.44 -34.54 -2.61
N LYS A 44 -14.07 -33.35 -2.16
CA LYS A 44 -14.50 -32.09 -2.79
C LYS A 44 -13.93 -31.99 -4.21
N PRO A 45 -14.67 -31.44 -5.18
CA PRO A 45 -14.26 -31.37 -6.59
C PRO A 45 -12.95 -30.60 -6.78
N ALA A 46 -12.10 -31.06 -7.70
CA ALA A 46 -10.85 -30.39 -8.03
C ALA A 46 -11.08 -28.93 -8.44
N LEU A 47 -10.15 -28.05 -8.06
CA LEU A 47 -10.14 -26.69 -8.60
C LEU A 47 -9.40 -26.76 -9.94
N ASP A 48 -10.05 -26.38 -11.02
CA ASP A 48 -9.46 -26.39 -12.36
C ASP A 48 -8.40 -25.28 -12.51
N HIS A 49 -7.48 -25.51 -13.45
CA HIS A 49 -6.37 -24.61 -13.71
C HIS A 49 -6.87 -23.24 -14.18
N ASP A 50 -7.78 -23.20 -15.16
CA ASP A 50 -8.18 -21.97 -15.85
C ASP A 50 -8.94 -21.01 -14.93
N SER A 51 -9.82 -21.53 -14.08
CA SER A 51 -10.51 -20.72 -13.07
C SER A 51 -9.53 -20.13 -12.05
N LEU A 52 -8.53 -20.91 -11.62
CA LEU A 52 -7.50 -20.41 -10.71
C LEU A 52 -6.59 -19.38 -11.39
N ALA A 53 -6.22 -19.60 -12.65
CA ALA A 53 -5.42 -18.66 -13.44
C ALA A 53 -6.15 -17.31 -13.60
N ALA A 54 -7.44 -17.32 -13.97
CA ALA A 54 -8.24 -16.10 -14.08
C ALA A 54 -8.32 -15.31 -12.77
N LEU A 55 -8.43 -16.00 -11.63
CA LEU A 55 -8.44 -15.38 -10.31
C LEU A 55 -7.06 -14.80 -9.92
N VAL A 56 -5.98 -15.48 -10.30
CA VAL A 56 -4.61 -15.00 -10.11
C VAL A 56 -4.33 -13.77 -10.98
N ASP A 57 -4.79 -13.76 -12.22
CA ASP A 57 -4.62 -12.66 -13.17
C ASP A 57 -5.37 -11.40 -12.74
N ARG A 58 -6.53 -11.57 -12.10
CA ARG A 58 -7.23 -10.48 -11.40
C ARG A 58 -6.48 -9.93 -10.17
N GLY A 59 -5.33 -10.53 -9.79
CA GLY A 59 -4.46 -10.05 -8.72
C GLY A 59 -4.96 -10.35 -7.31
N LEU A 60 -5.89 -11.33 -7.16
CA LEU A 60 -6.44 -11.71 -5.87
C LEU A 60 -5.38 -12.36 -4.98
N SER A 61 -5.51 -12.13 -3.68
CA SER A 61 -4.73 -12.84 -2.67
C SER A 61 -5.31 -14.23 -2.42
N VAL A 62 -4.51 -15.17 -1.92
CA VAL A 62 -4.99 -16.51 -1.54
C VAL A 62 -6.24 -16.46 -0.64
N PRO A 63 -6.33 -15.58 0.40
CA PRO A 63 -7.57 -15.43 1.16
C PRO A 63 -8.76 -14.94 0.33
N ALA A 64 -8.56 -14.02 -0.62
CA ALA A 64 -9.64 -13.52 -1.46
C ALA A 64 -10.14 -14.61 -2.43
N ILE A 65 -9.21 -15.35 -3.05
CA ILE A 65 -9.54 -16.53 -3.87
C ILE A 65 -10.33 -17.56 -3.05
N ALA A 66 -9.91 -17.81 -1.82
CA ALA A 66 -10.58 -18.74 -0.91
C ALA A 66 -12.02 -18.32 -0.59
N SER A 67 -12.23 -17.04 -0.29
CA SER A 67 -13.57 -16.47 -0.08
C SER A 67 -14.44 -16.57 -1.32
N GLU A 68 -13.90 -16.24 -2.50
CA GLU A 68 -14.65 -16.29 -3.76
C GLU A 68 -15.04 -17.72 -4.16
N LEU A 69 -14.16 -18.69 -3.91
CA LEU A 69 -14.42 -20.11 -4.17
C LEU A 69 -15.16 -20.84 -3.03
N GLY A 70 -15.52 -20.14 -1.95
CA GLY A 70 -16.20 -20.73 -0.80
C GLY A 70 -15.43 -21.88 -0.15
N CYS A 71 -14.10 -21.81 -0.12
CA CYS A 71 -13.25 -22.89 0.37
C CYS A 71 -12.13 -22.42 1.30
N PRO A 72 -11.51 -23.31 2.09
CA PRO A 72 -10.41 -22.91 2.97
C PRO A 72 -9.15 -22.46 2.19
N PRO A 73 -8.40 -21.45 2.66
CA PRO A 73 -7.17 -20.99 2.01
C PRO A 73 -6.13 -22.09 1.77
N SER A 74 -6.08 -23.12 2.63
CA SER A 74 -5.19 -24.28 2.46
C SER A 74 -5.49 -25.06 1.18
N ARG A 75 -6.77 -25.19 0.80
CA ARG A 75 -7.20 -25.84 -0.44
C ARG A 75 -6.72 -25.06 -1.67
N VAL A 76 -6.85 -23.74 -1.62
CA VAL A 76 -6.36 -22.86 -2.70
C VAL A 76 -4.85 -23.01 -2.86
N ARG A 77 -4.06 -22.93 -1.76
CA ARG A 77 -2.60 -23.11 -1.83
C ARG A 77 -2.21 -24.46 -2.44
N TYR A 78 -2.90 -25.53 -2.04
CA TYR A 78 -2.66 -26.87 -2.57
C TYR A 78 -2.83 -26.92 -4.09
N TRP A 79 -3.94 -26.40 -4.62
CA TRP A 79 -4.22 -26.43 -6.05
C TRP A 79 -3.38 -25.44 -6.85
N LEU A 80 -3.07 -24.26 -6.30
CA LEU A 80 -2.10 -23.33 -6.91
C LEU A 80 -0.74 -24.00 -7.11
N GLY A 81 -0.22 -24.69 -6.08
CA GLY A 81 1.03 -25.43 -6.20
C GLY A 81 0.96 -26.58 -7.20
N ARG A 82 -0.14 -27.34 -7.21
CA ARG A 82 -0.35 -28.46 -8.15
C ARG A 82 -0.43 -28.01 -9.61
N HIS A 83 -0.91 -26.80 -9.84
CA HIS A 83 -1.06 -26.19 -11.17
C HIS A 83 0.11 -25.26 -11.53
N SER A 84 1.16 -25.18 -10.69
CA SER A 84 2.29 -24.26 -10.90
C SER A 84 1.87 -22.80 -11.08
N LEU A 85 0.81 -22.38 -10.40
CA LEU A 85 0.29 -21.01 -10.40
C LEU A 85 0.75 -20.27 -9.15
N ASP A 86 1.35 -19.10 -9.35
CA ASP A 86 1.72 -18.21 -8.26
C ASP A 86 0.89 -16.96 -8.25
N THR A 87 0.48 -16.50 -7.06
CA THR A 87 -0.06 -15.14 -6.92
C THR A 87 1.06 -14.11 -7.08
N ARG A 88 0.73 -12.90 -7.53
CA ARG A 88 1.67 -11.75 -7.58
C ARG A 88 2.41 -11.57 -6.25
N GLN A 89 1.73 -11.71 -5.12
CA GLN A 89 2.32 -11.58 -3.78
C GLN A 89 3.32 -12.71 -3.49
N SER A 90 3.03 -13.95 -3.92
CA SER A 90 3.93 -15.10 -3.80
C SER A 90 5.20 -14.86 -4.61
N ARG A 91 5.05 -14.55 -5.90
CA ARG A 91 6.17 -14.24 -6.82
C ARG A 91 7.04 -13.12 -6.26
N ASN A 92 6.44 -11.99 -5.92
CA ASN A 92 7.17 -10.85 -5.37
C ASN A 92 7.94 -11.21 -4.09
N ARG A 93 7.35 -12.02 -3.20
CA ARG A 93 8.01 -12.42 -1.95
C ARG A 93 9.19 -13.35 -2.21
N ALA A 94 9.06 -14.27 -3.16
CA ALA A 94 10.16 -15.15 -3.56
C ALA A 94 11.32 -14.34 -4.17
N THR A 95 11.03 -13.50 -5.17
CA THR A 95 12.04 -12.66 -5.84
C THR A 95 12.68 -11.66 -4.86
N ALA A 96 11.89 -10.99 -4.02
CA ALA A 96 12.42 -10.08 -2.99
C ALA A 96 13.34 -10.81 -1.99
N ARG A 97 13.00 -12.04 -1.60
CA ARG A 97 13.86 -12.81 -0.68
C ARG A 97 15.18 -13.17 -1.33
N ALA A 98 15.18 -13.60 -2.59
CA ALA A 98 16.40 -13.90 -3.33
C ALA A 98 17.29 -12.64 -3.46
N ALA A 99 16.69 -11.53 -3.88
CA ALA A 99 17.38 -10.26 -4.01
C ALA A 99 17.98 -9.75 -2.68
N LEU A 100 17.28 -9.93 -1.56
CA LEU A 100 17.83 -9.62 -0.22
C LEU A 100 19.05 -10.46 0.13
N LEU A 101 19.03 -11.76 -0.16
CA LEU A 101 20.13 -12.68 0.12
C LEU A 101 21.37 -12.33 -0.73
N GLU A 102 21.16 -11.86 -1.95
CA GLU A 102 22.21 -11.42 -2.87
C GLU A 102 22.66 -9.97 -2.62
N GLY A 103 22.06 -9.26 -1.65
CA GLY A 103 22.42 -7.88 -1.33
C GLY A 103 22.02 -6.86 -2.39
N GLN A 104 21.06 -7.19 -3.27
CA GLN A 104 20.63 -6.30 -4.35
C GLN A 104 19.90 -5.08 -3.78
N ARG A 105 20.26 -3.87 -4.22
CA ARG A 105 19.58 -2.63 -3.78
C ARG A 105 18.32 -2.32 -4.58
N ILE A 106 18.23 -2.83 -5.80
CA ILE A 106 17.13 -2.63 -6.73
C ILE A 106 16.77 -4.01 -7.30
N VAL A 107 15.48 -4.29 -7.40
CA VAL A 107 14.95 -5.55 -7.95
C VAL A 107 13.66 -5.25 -8.71
N GLU A 108 13.44 -5.93 -9.83
CA GLU A 108 12.19 -5.85 -10.57
C GLU A 108 11.12 -6.71 -9.88
N LEU A 109 9.97 -6.10 -9.55
CA LEU A 109 8.83 -6.79 -8.97
C LEU A 109 7.52 -6.21 -9.52
N SER A 110 6.44 -6.95 -9.33
CA SER A 110 5.12 -6.55 -9.80
C SER A 110 4.41 -5.61 -8.82
N CYS A 111 4.27 -4.34 -9.16
CA CYS A 111 3.49 -3.35 -8.42
C CYS A 111 2.01 -3.36 -8.86
N ARG A 112 1.07 -3.29 -7.90
CA ARG A 112 -0.36 -3.18 -8.20
C ARG A 112 -0.74 -1.94 -9.02
N ARG A 113 0.04 -0.87 -8.91
CA ARG A 113 -0.21 0.41 -9.58
C ARG A 113 0.59 0.58 -10.87
N HIS A 114 1.78 -0.02 -10.93
CA HIS A 114 2.77 0.28 -11.97
C HIS A 114 3.18 -0.94 -12.81
N GLY A 115 2.60 -2.11 -12.56
CA GLY A 115 3.01 -3.35 -13.21
C GLY A 115 4.43 -3.75 -12.80
N GLU A 116 5.15 -4.43 -13.69
CA GLU A 116 6.55 -4.77 -13.49
C GLU A 116 7.41 -3.49 -13.49
N THR A 117 8.14 -3.27 -12.40
CA THR A 117 8.93 -2.06 -12.20
C THR A 117 9.97 -2.25 -11.11
N ASP A 118 10.98 -1.38 -11.11
CA ASP A 118 11.97 -1.32 -10.04
C ASP A 118 11.37 -1.08 -8.65
N HIS A 119 11.81 -1.91 -7.72
CA HIS A 119 11.61 -1.74 -6.30
C HIS A 119 12.97 -1.55 -5.64
N ALA A 120 13.10 -0.50 -4.83
CA ALA A 120 14.30 -0.16 -4.11
C ALA A 120 14.25 -0.68 -2.66
N LEU A 121 15.39 -1.15 -2.15
CA LEU A 121 15.54 -1.62 -0.79
C LEU A 121 15.41 -0.46 0.22
N GLU A 122 14.52 -0.60 1.20
CA GLU A 122 14.38 0.33 2.31
C GLU A 122 15.26 -0.08 3.50
N GLY A 123 15.55 0.87 4.39
CA GLY A 123 16.39 0.64 5.57
C GLY A 123 15.82 -0.41 6.56
N ARG A 124 14.53 -0.76 6.45
CA ARG A 124 13.89 -1.83 7.23
C ARG A 124 14.04 -3.23 6.60
N GLY A 125 14.80 -3.37 5.51
CA GLY A 125 15.01 -4.66 4.83
C GLY A 125 13.84 -5.09 3.93
N SER A 126 13.04 -4.14 3.45
CA SER A 126 11.88 -4.39 2.58
C SER A 126 12.01 -3.63 1.27
N TYR A 127 11.59 -4.22 0.16
CA TYR A 127 11.55 -3.54 -1.13
C TYR A 127 10.28 -2.72 -1.32
N ARG A 128 10.43 -1.54 -1.91
CA ARG A 128 9.33 -0.64 -2.23
C ARG A 128 9.43 -0.14 -3.66
N CYS A 129 8.32 -0.19 -4.38
CA CYS A 129 8.23 0.34 -5.74
C CYS A 129 8.75 1.78 -5.79
N ALA A 130 9.77 2.03 -6.61
CA ALA A 130 10.43 3.33 -6.73
C ALA A 130 9.46 4.40 -7.24
N ARG A 131 8.56 4.03 -8.16
CA ARG A 131 7.52 4.92 -8.71
C ARG A 131 6.49 5.31 -7.66
N CYS A 132 5.93 4.34 -6.91
CA CYS A 132 5.03 4.62 -5.79
C CYS A 132 5.67 5.56 -4.76
N ARG A 133 6.95 5.35 -4.45
CA ARG A 133 7.69 6.22 -3.53
C ARG A 133 7.82 7.64 -4.08
N ALA A 134 8.21 7.80 -5.34
CA ALA A 134 8.35 9.10 -5.98
C ALA A 134 7.02 9.86 -6.03
N GLU A 135 5.93 9.19 -6.37
CA GLU A 135 4.57 9.76 -6.39
C GLU A 135 4.13 10.24 -5.01
N GLN A 136 4.36 9.45 -3.96
CA GLN A 136 4.03 9.87 -2.59
C GLN A 136 4.85 11.07 -2.13
N VAL A 137 6.13 11.11 -2.48
CA VAL A 137 6.99 12.27 -2.20
C VAL A 137 6.46 13.50 -2.94
N ALA A 138 6.08 13.36 -4.21
CA ALA A 138 5.49 14.46 -4.98
C ALA A 138 4.16 14.93 -4.39
N GLU A 139 3.28 14.02 -3.96
CA GLU A 139 2.01 14.33 -3.32
C GLU A 139 2.22 15.06 -1.98
N HIS A 140 3.13 14.56 -1.14
CA HIS A 140 3.48 15.21 0.13
C HIS A 140 3.99 16.63 -0.10
N ARG A 141 4.89 16.83 -1.08
CA ARG A 141 5.41 18.15 -1.44
C ARG A 141 4.32 19.11 -1.89
N ARG A 142 3.37 18.65 -2.71
CA ARG A 142 2.21 19.46 -3.13
C ARG A 142 1.35 19.85 -1.94
N ARG A 143 1.06 18.90 -1.05
CA ARG A 143 0.26 19.13 0.16
C ARG A 143 0.92 20.16 1.08
N VAL A 144 2.22 20.03 1.33
CA VAL A 144 2.96 20.97 2.17
C VAL A 144 3.06 22.34 1.51
N LYS A 145 3.36 22.41 0.20
CA LYS A 145 3.41 23.67 -0.54
C LYS A 145 2.09 24.44 -0.43
N ARG A 146 0.95 23.74 -0.56
CA ARG A 146 -0.37 24.35 -0.39
C ARG A 146 -0.55 24.97 0.98
N VAL A 147 -0.22 24.24 2.05
CA VAL A 147 -0.29 24.78 3.43
C VAL A 147 0.54 26.06 3.57
N LEU A 148 1.76 26.09 3.03
CA LEU A 148 2.60 27.29 3.09
C LEU A 148 2.04 28.43 2.25
N ILE A 149 1.44 28.15 1.09
CA ILE A 149 0.78 29.15 0.25
C ILE A 149 -0.39 29.78 0.99
N ASP A 150 -1.25 28.96 1.59
CA ASP A 150 -2.41 29.40 2.34
C ASP A 150 -1.98 30.29 3.53
N GLU A 151 -0.96 29.86 4.26
CA GLU A 151 -0.36 30.62 5.37
C GLU A 151 0.30 31.93 4.91
N ALA A 152 0.76 32.02 3.66
CA ALA A 152 1.36 33.21 3.06
C ALA A 152 0.35 34.12 2.31
N GLY A 153 -0.96 33.87 2.46
CA GLY A 153 -2.03 34.71 1.90
C GLY A 153 -2.60 34.24 0.56
N GLY A 154 -2.23 33.04 0.10
CA GLY A 154 -2.89 32.34 -1.02
C GLY A 154 -2.71 32.92 -2.42
N SER A 155 -2.02 34.06 -2.55
CA SER A 155 -1.93 34.82 -3.80
C SER A 155 -0.59 35.52 -3.95
N CYS A 156 -0.24 35.88 -5.19
CA CYS A 156 0.95 36.68 -5.45
C CYS A 156 0.83 38.05 -4.78
N ARG A 157 1.85 38.43 -4.01
CA ARG A 157 1.89 39.72 -3.31
C ARG A 157 1.91 40.94 -4.24
N LEU A 158 2.43 40.80 -5.46
CA LEU A 158 2.53 41.89 -6.43
C LEU A 158 1.28 42.05 -7.30
N CYS A 159 0.82 40.97 -7.95
CA CYS A 159 -0.28 41.04 -8.92
C CYS A 159 -1.59 40.35 -8.47
N GLY A 160 -1.63 39.77 -7.27
CA GLY A 160 -2.82 39.07 -6.75
C GLY A 160 -3.13 37.73 -7.41
N TYR A 161 -2.26 37.21 -8.29
CA TYR A 161 -2.48 35.92 -8.97
C TYR A 161 -2.70 34.78 -7.95
N ALA A 162 -3.82 34.07 -8.06
CA ALA A 162 -4.19 32.95 -7.17
C ALA A 162 -4.77 31.74 -7.92
N ARG A 163 -4.74 31.73 -9.26
CA ARG A 163 -5.45 30.70 -10.05
C ARG A 163 -4.77 29.32 -10.03
N CYS A 164 -3.47 29.26 -9.81
CA CYS A 164 -2.70 28.01 -9.84
C CYS A 164 -1.56 28.04 -8.82
N GLU A 165 -1.68 27.22 -7.76
CA GLU A 165 -0.66 27.06 -6.73
C GLU A 165 0.70 26.63 -7.30
N ALA A 166 0.71 25.88 -8.41
CA ALA A 166 1.95 25.43 -9.04
C ALA A 166 2.78 26.61 -9.57
N ALA A 167 2.12 27.70 -10.00
CA ALA A 167 2.76 28.91 -10.50
C ALA A 167 3.20 29.87 -9.38
N LEU A 168 2.83 29.62 -8.11
CA LEU A 168 3.28 30.41 -6.97
C LEU A 168 4.64 29.92 -6.44
N GLN A 169 5.50 30.86 -6.07
CA GLN A 169 6.89 30.65 -5.67
C GLN A 169 7.23 31.54 -4.47
N PHE A 170 8.01 30.99 -3.53
CA PHE A 170 8.53 31.73 -2.39
C PHE A 170 9.84 32.40 -2.80
N HIS A 171 9.82 33.73 -2.86
CA HIS A 171 10.99 34.56 -3.12
C HIS A 171 11.59 35.04 -1.79
N HIS A 172 12.88 34.83 -1.58
CA HIS A 172 13.57 35.27 -0.36
C HIS A 172 13.80 36.78 -0.38
N LEU A 173 13.42 37.47 0.69
CA LEU A 173 13.63 38.93 0.80
C LEU A 173 15.10 39.32 1.01
N ASP A 174 15.85 38.48 1.73
CA ASP A 174 17.32 38.60 1.82
C ASP A 174 17.96 37.25 1.47
N PRO A 175 18.61 37.13 0.30
CA PRO A 175 19.30 35.90 -0.12
C PRO A 175 20.37 35.40 0.85
N ARG A 176 20.87 36.27 1.75
CA ARG A 176 21.93 35.94 2.73
C ARG A 176 21.40 35.24 3.99
N HIS A 177 20.08 35.26 4.21
CA HIS A 177 19.44 34.68 5.41
C HIS A 177 18.66 33.38 5.12
N LYS A 178 18.85 32.78 3.93
CA LYS A 178 18.23 31.50 3.56
C LYS A 178 18.96 30.33 4.21
N ASP A 179 18.22 29.44 4.86
CA ASP A 179 18.78 28.18 5.36
C ASP A 179 18.72 27.10 4.27
N PHE A 180 17.69 27.15 3.40
CA PHE A 180 17.51 26.24 2.28
C PHE A 180 16.44 26.76 1.30
N HIS A 181 16.44 26.28 0.07
CA HIS A 181 15.40 26.61 -0.89
C HIS A 181 14.08 25.88 -0.57
N LEU A 182 12.95 26.61 -0.54
CA LEU A 182 11.58 26.06 -0.49
C LEU A 182 11.13 25.43 -1.82
N SER A 183 12.08 25.06 -2.69
CA SER A 183 11.80 24.41 -3.95
C SER A 183 11.34 22.96 -3.75
N VAL A 184 10.85 22.36 -4.83
CA VAL A 184 10.39 20.96 -4.88
C VAL A 184 11.44 19.98 -4.33
N ARG A 185 12.74 20.32 -4.34
CA ARG A 185 13.81 19.45 -3.84
C ARG A 185 14.13 19.63 -2.34
N GLY A 186 13.73 20.72 -1.69
CA GLY A 186 14.08 21.06 -0.29
C GLY A 186 13.07 20.63 0.79
N ILE A 187 11.90 20.12 0.40
CA ILE A 187 10.77 19.79 1.29
C ILE A 187 10.93 18.43 2.02
N THR A 188 12.15 18.00 2.33
CA THR A 188 12.39 16.81 3.18
C THR A 188 12.52 17.14 4.67
N ARG A 189 12.38 18.43 5.04
CA ARG A 189 12.43 18.94 6.42
C ARG A 189 11.05 18.89 7.08
N SER A 190 11.01 19.01 8.40
CA SER A 190 9.76 19.12 9.15
C SER A 190 8.95 20.34 8.68
N ILE A 191 7.62 20.25 8.75
CA ILE A 191 6.74 21.36 8.38
C ILE A 191 7.06 22.63 9.17
N SER A 192 7.48 22.50 10.43
CA SER A 192 7.89 23.63 11.27
C SER A 192 9.13 24.35 10.72
N ALA A 193 10.14 23.61 10.24
CA ALA A 193 11.31 24.21 9.60
C ALA A 193 10.94 24.90 8.28
N LEU A 194 10.04 24.27 7.50
CA LEU A 194 9.54 24.85 6.25
C LEU A 194 8.76 26.15 6.48
N ARG A 195 7.94 26.20 7.53
CA ARG A 195 7.23 27.42 7.96
C ARG A 195 8.20 28.52 8.38
N ALA A 196 9.22 28.18 9.17
CA ALA A 196 10.24 29.14 9.60
C ALA A 196 10.98 29.76 8.40
N GLU A 197 11.27 28.96 7.38
CA GLU A 197 11.88 29.45 6.14
C GLU A 197 10.89 30.25 5.28
N ALA A 198 9.62 29.82 5.18
CA ALA A 198 8.59 30.52 4.42
C ALA A 198 8.30 31.92 5.00
N ALA A 199 8.43 32.10 6.31
CA ALA A 199 8.30 33.40 6.98
C ALA A 199 9.36 34.43 6.54
N LYS A 200 10.48 33.99 5.96
CA LYS A 200 11.53 34.86 5.40
C LYS A 200 11.29 35.20 3.92
N CYS A 201 10.22 34.67 3.34
CA CYS A 201 9.92 34.77 1.92
C CYS A 201 8.64 35.58 1.67
N VAL A 202 8.52 36.12 0.47
CA VAL A 202 7.27 36.64 -0.07
C VAL A 202 6.74 35.70 -1.14
N LEU A 203 5.42 35.54 -1.21
CA LEU A 203 4.79 34.69 -2.21
C LEU A 203 4.55 35.46 -3.52
N LEU A 204 5.13 35.01 -4.62
CA LEU A 204 5.02 35.62 -5.95
C LEU A 204 4.56 34.59 -6.99
N CYS A 205 3.89 35.03 -8.06
CA CYS A 205 3.69 34.17 -9.23
C CYS A 205 4.98 34.07 -10.04
N ALA A 206 5.09 33.06 -10.89
CA ALA A 206 6.30 32.80 -11.69
C ALA A 206 6.76 34.01 -12.52
N THR A 207 5.83 34.81 -13.05
CA THR A 207 6.15 36.03 -13.80
C THR A 207 6.71 37.12 -12.89
N CYS A 208 5.98 37.51 -11.84
CA CYS A 208 6.45 38.53 -10.90
C CYS A 208 7.73 38.12 -10.17
N HIS A 209 7.90 36.83 -9.88
CA HIS A 209 9.16 36.30 -9.36
C HIS A 209 10.31 36.54 -10.35
N ALA A 210 10.13 36.24 -11.63
CA ALA A 210 11.14 36.49 -12.66
C ALA A 210 11.43 37.99 -12.85
N GLU A 211 10.40 38.84 -12.80
CA GLU A 211 10.55 40.30 -12.88
C GLU A 211 11.36 40.84 -11.70
N VAL A 212 11.12 40.36 -10.49
CA VAL A 212 11.88 40.75 -9.30
C VAL A 212 13.34 40.29 -9.39
N GLU A 213 13.60 39.03 -9.77
CA GLU A 213 14.97 38.52 -9.97
C GLU A 213 15.72 39.28 -11.07
N ALA A 214 15.02 39.74 -12.11
CA ALA A 214 15.57 40.54 -13.19
C ALA A 214 15.70 42.04 -12.84
N GLY A 215 15.21 42.48 -11.68
CA GLY A 215 15.17 43.89 -11.28
C GLY A 215 14.16 44.73 -12.06
N ALA A 216 13.26 44.12 -12.83
CA ALA A 216 12.18 44.79 -13.57
C ALA A 216 11.00 45.17 -12.67
N SER A 217 10.89 44.59 -11.48
CA SER A 217 9.90 44.94 -10.46
C SER A 217 10.54 44.92 -9.07
N THR A 218 10.02 45.75 -8.16
CA THR A 218 10.46 45.81 -6.76
C THR A 218 9.37 45.33 -5.83
N ILE A 219 9.76 44.69 -4.73
CA ILE A 219 8.84 44.31 -3.66
C ILE A 219 8.79 45.47 -2.67
N GLU A 220 7.71 46.26 -2.70
CA GLU A 220 7.44 47.21 -1.63
C GLU A 220 6.96 46.45 -0.39
N LEU A 221 7.86 46.29 0.57
CA LEU A 221 7.50 45.80 1.89
C LEU A 221 6.73 46.90 2.62
N PHE A 222 5.40 46.94 2.44
CA PHE A 222 4.54 47.68 3.35
C PHE A 222 4.72 47.06 4.74
N TYR A 223 5.54 47.73 5.57
CA TYR A 223 5.70 47.43 6.98
C TYR A 223 4.34 47.69 7.64
N SER A 224 3.54 46.63 7.87
CA SER A 224 2.48 46.67 8.86
C SER A 224 3.08 46.13 10.17
N PRO A 225 3.36 46.98 11.17
CA PRO A 225 3.76 46.51 12.48
C PRO A 225 2.53 45.86 13.13
N GLY A 226 2.40 44.54 13.02
CA GLY A 226 1.18 43.89 13.47
C GLY A 226 1.07 42.37 13.27
N TRP A 227 2.16 41.61 13.23
CA TRP A 227 2.07 40.19 13.61
C TRP A 227 2.55 40.04 15.05
N ILE A 228 1.70 40.46 15.99
CA ILE A 228 1.82 40.02 17.38
C ILE A 228 1.13 38.66 17.49
N ARG A 229 1.89 37.70 17.98
CA ARG A 229 1.44 36.37 18.39
C ARG A 229 0.23 36.46 19.31
N THR A 230 -0.75 35.58 19.13
CA THR A 230 -1.44 34.96 20.27
C THR A 230 -1.61 33.47 20.04
N THR A 231 -0.89 32.72 20.87
CA THR A 231 -1.05 31.30 21.15
C THR A 231 -2.41 30.98 21.77
N LYS A 232 -2.91 29.77 21.48
CA LYS A 232 -3.71 28.88 22.33
C LYS A 232 -4.72 29.51 23.31
N THR A 233 -5.98 29.10 23.15
CA THR A 233 -6.61 28.19 24.12
C THR A 233 -7.13 26.97 23.37
#